data_AF-W2SNA3-F1
#
_entry.id   AF-W2SNA3-F1
#
_cell.length_a   1.000
_cell.length_b   1.000
_cell.length_c   1.000
_cell.angle_alpha   90.00
_cell.angle_beta   90.00
_cell.angle_gamma   90.00
#
_symmetry.space_group_name_H-M   'P 1'
#
loop_
_entity.id
_entity.type
_entity.pdbx_description
1 polymer ?
#
loop_
_entity_poly.entity_id
_entity_poly.type
_entity_poly.pdbx_seq_one_letter_code
_entity_poly.pdbx_strand_id
1 'polypeptide(L)'
;MRIKDDAYDKLKTLQKVKEKLADANAGFIKHDRKRRHIDAESEEGSDLAECAPPDDYASDEEVDLGNEQPLKVVKVFYASRTHSQLEQLLDELKKTRFAPRVVTAASRQTLCANDSVRHLKFSHLINEKCMELRKGCGAEGKRLKLDGKEVFDRGKQLSACPYFSTRLSLPLCQLVLLPYQVVLHASTRAAWGIDLKGNVLVLDEAHNVLETLGSLYSAEVTSVSTTLALSLVREYIDIYRSRLKAKNLMYVKQILAVVAAIDQKFHGFYVRSLKSKVNVSKQPAAQSGIAKLMAAKKPANPEPAPAVDDKNRTYPSPLFTIKGFLEALSNRCEDGRIVDCLSRAGVESGIRRFTCSHVIDDHQLLALSIAQNSRNERFTLTYESRNNVECVRSVAETLLMLAREVPNGCVAFFTSYDYLSQFLSVIQKNGTMRKCLLKKELFVESRGASVDIWDRFAAAARIGDGAILFAVAGGKLSEGD
;
A
#
# COMPACT_ATOMS: atom_id res chain seq x y z
N MET A 1 28.80 49.99 11.68
CA MET A 1 27.47 50.16 12.30
C MET A 1 26.41 49.19 11.71
N ARG A 2 26.77 47.97 11.29
CA ARG A 2 25.85 46.96 10.68
C ARG A 2 25.68 45.66 11.49
N ILE A 3 26.33 45.54 12.64
CA ILE A 3 26.27 44.33 13.49
C ILE A 3 25.13 44.43 14.54
N LYS A 4 24.63 45.65 14.80
CA LYS A 4 23.54 45.87 15.76
C LYS A 4 22.14 45.55 15.20
N ASP A 5 21.91 45.73 13.90
CA ASP A 5 20.58 45.52 13.30
C ASP A 5 20.22 44.03 13.18
N ASP A 6 21.18 43.19 12.81
CA ASP A 6 20.95 41.74 12.63
C ASP A 6 20.73 41.00 13.96
N ALA A 7 21.34 41.51 15.04
CA ALA A 7 21.10 41.02 16.40
C ALA A 7 19.72 41.45 16.92
N TYR A 8 19.28 42.68 16.57
CA TYR A 8 17.99 43.22 16.99
C TYR A 8 16.82 42.49 16.31
N ASP A 9 16.96 42.16 15.02
CA ASP A 9 15.95 41.40 14.27
C ASP A 9 15.86 39.95 14.75
N LYS A 10 16.99 39.31 15.09
CA LYS A 10 17.00 37.97 15.72
C LYS A 10 16.32 37.99 17.08
N LEU A 11 16.52 39.03 17.89
CA LEU A 11 15.90 39.17 19.22
C LEU A 11 14.38 39.39 19.13
N LYS A 12 13.94 40.21 18.17
CA LYS A 12 12.52 40.49 17.88
C LYS A 12 11.79 39.26 17.33
N THR A 13 12.49 38.44 16.55
CA THR A 13 11.96 37.18 16.03
C THR A 13 11.84 36.13 17.14
N LEU A 14 12.84 36.01 18.02
CA LEU A 14 12.80 35.14 19.19
C LEU A 14 11.71 35.51 20.20
N GLN A 15 11.43 36.81 20.39
CA GLN A 15 10.33 37.28 21.25
C GLN A 15 8.95 36.89 20.67
N LYS A 16 8.74 37.05 19.36
CA LYS A 16 7.50 36.62 18.68
C LYS A 16 7.29 35.10 18.72
N VAL A 17 8.36 34.31 18.68
CA VAL A 17 8.27 32.85 18.82
C VAL A 17 7.94 32.46 20.26
N LYS A 18 8.48 33.16 21.26
CA LYS A 18 8.14 32.94 22.67
C LYS A 18 6.70 33.31 23.02
N GLU A 19 6.15 34.40 22.48
CA GLU A 19 4.73 34.76 22.63
C GLU A 19 3.81 33.69 22.02
N LYS A 20 4.11 33.22 20.80
CA LYS A 20 3.32 32.16 20.15
C LYS A 20 3.34 30.82 20.90
N LEU A 21 4.47 30.50 21.54
CA LEU A 21 4.58 29.32 22.41
C LEU A 21 3.83 29.50 23.73
N ALA A 22 3.78 30.72 24.28
CA ALA A 22 2.98 31.04 25.46
C ALA A 22 1.47 30.96 25.17
N ASP A 23 1.03 31.45 24.00
CA ASP A 23 -0.37 31.36 23.56
C ASP A 23 -0.80 29.91 23.30
N ALA A 24 0.10 29.08 22.75
CA ALA A 24 -0.14 27.65 22.56
C ALA A 24 -0.21 26.88 23.89
N ASN A 25 0.59 27.26 24.89
CA ASN A 25 0.61 26.66 26.21
C ASN A 25 -0.52 27.15 27.14
N ALA A 26 -1.15 28.30 26.84
CA ALA A 26 -2.26 28.87 27.62
C ALA A 26 -3.64 28.28 27.28
N GLY A 27 -3.74 27.31 26.35
CA GLY A 27 -4.93 26.47 26.19
C GLY A 27 -6.18 27.17 25.63
N PHE A 28 -6.06 28.32 24.96
CA PHE A 28 -7.20 28.96 24.31
C PHE A 28 -7.60 28.25 23.01
N ILE A 29 -8.31 27.14 23.16
CA ILE A 29 -9.08 26.50 22.09
C ILE A 29 -10.49 27.12 22.10
N LYS A 30 -10.80 27.98 21.12
CA LYS A 30 -12.22 28.29 20.82
C LYS A 30 -12.85 27.06 20.19
N HIS A 31 -13.49 26.25 21.02
CA HIS A 31 -14.44 25.23 20.61
C HIS A 31 -15.75 25.89 20.21
N ASP A 32 -16.21 25.66 18.98
CA ASP A 32 -17.64 25.58 18.70
C ASP A 32 -17.94 24.23 18.06
N ARG A 33 -18.64 23.38 18.84
CA ARG A 33 -19.21 22.11 18.41
C ARG A 33 -20.68 22.34 18.07
N LYS A 34 -21.11 21.89 16.89
CA LYS A 34 -22.43 21.26 16.73
C LYS A 34 -22.34 20.10 15.73
N ARG A 35 -22.50 18.88 16.26
CA ARG A 35 -22.63 17.62 15.52
C ARG A 35 -23.97 17.57 14.77
N ARG A 36 -23.95 17.04 13.54
CA ARG A 36 -24.91 16.04 13.05
C ARG A 36 -24.18 15.05 12.14
N HIS A 37 -24.43 13.77 12.39
CA HIS A 37 -24.06 12.63 11.56
C HIS A 37 -24.73 12.70 10.18
N ILE A 38 -24.07 12.19 9.14
CA ILE A 38 -24.57 11.21 8.17
C ILE A 38 -23.38 10.78 7.29
N ASP A 39 -23.35 9.48 7.00
CA ASP A 39 -22.30 8.70 6.37
C ASP A 39 -22.06 9.07 4.89
N ALA A 40 -20.80 9.00 4.45
CA ALA A 40 -20.45 8.86 3.04
C ALA A 40 -19.08 8.20 2.91
N GLU A 41 -19.10 7.07 2.22
CA GLU A 41 -18.03 6.13 1.92
C GLU A 41 -16.86 6.81 1.19
N SER A 42 -15.63 6.47 1.61
CA SER A 42 -14.43 6.64 0.78
C SER A 42 -13.75 5.29 0.66
N GLU A 43 -13.71 4.79 -0.58
CA GLU A 43 -12.93 3.64 -1.00
C GLU A 43 -11.45 3.91 -0.70
N GLU A 44 -10.91 3.26 0.34
CA GLU A 44 -9.47 3.18 0.55
C GLU A 44 -8.89 2.06 -0.30
N GLY A 45 -7.75 2.41 -0.91
CA GLY A 45 -7.07 1.65 -1.93
C GLY A 45 -6.49 0.34 -1.41
N SER A 46 -6.36 -0.59 -2.36
CA SER A 46 -5.64 -1.84 -2.25
C SER A 46 -4.28 -1.65 -1.55
N ASP A 47 -4.07 -2.42 -0.50
CA ASP A 47 -2.88 -2.47 0.33
C ASP A 47 -1.68 -3.12 -0.35
N LEU A 48 -1.19 -2.48 -1.40
CA LEU A 48 0.24 -2.47 -1.72
C LEU A 48 1.05 -1.61 -0.70
N ALA A 49 0.36 -1.10 0.34
CA ALA A 49 0.83 -0.09 1.28
C ALA A 49 1.74 -0.61 2.41
N GLU A 50 1.95 -1.93 2.55
CA GLU A 50 2.98 -2.44 3.46
C GLU A 50 4.41 -2.35 2.90
N CYS A 51 4.51 -2.06 1.60
CA CYS A 51 5.74 -2.16 0.86
C CYS A 51 6.21 -0.75 0.50
N ALA A 52 7.03 -0.14 1.37
CA ALA A 52 7.52 1.23 1.22
C ALA A 52 8.07 1.50 -0.21
N PRO A 53 7.65 2.57 -0.91
CA PRO A 53 8.10 2.83 -2.27
C PRO A 53 9.63 2.85 -2.39
N PRO A 54 10.21 2.46 -3.53
CA PRO A 54 11.66 2.38 -3.69
C PRO A 54 12.42 3.68 -3.41
N ASP A 55 11.75 4.81 -3.66
CA ASP A 55 12.23 6.16 -3.34
C ASP A 55 12.55 6.33 -1.84
N ASP A 56 11.89 5.58 -0.95
CA ASP A 56 12.17 5.60 0.50
C ASP A 56 13.53 5.01 0.86
N TYR A 57 14.09 4.23 -0.06
CA TYR A 57 15.35 3.53 0.12
C TYR A 57 16.50 4.11 -0.71
N ALA A 58 16.20 4.97 -1.70
CA ALA A 58 17.16 5.47 -2.67
C ALA A 58 17.72 6.89 -2.36
N SER A 59 17.19 7.57 -1.34
CA SER A 59 17.48 8.99 -1.06
C SER A 59 18.85 9.31 -0.44
N ASP A 60 19.77 8.35 -0.36
CA ASP A 60 20.86 8.40 0.61
C ASP A 60 22.25 8.49 -0.03
N GLU A 61 23.09 9.37 0.53
CA GLU A 61 24.53 9.44 0.23
C GLU A 61 25.26 8.17 0.71
N GLU A 62 26.42 7.90 0.08
CA GLU A 62 27.32 6.81 0.48
C GLU A 62 27.71 6.93 1.95
N VAL A 63 27.75 5.79 2.64
CA VAL A 63 28.12 5.73 4.06
C VAL A 63 29.60 5.37 4.15
N ASP A 64 30.42 6.24 4.74
CA ASP A 64 31.83 5.95 5.01
C ASP A 64 31.95 4.82 6.05
N LEU A 65 32.36 3.63 5.58
CA LEU A 65 32.51 2.42 6.37
C LEU A 65 33.72 2.47 7.32
N GLY A 66 34.61 3.46 7.22
CA GLY A 66 35.88 3.47 7.95
C GLY A 66 36.71 2.19 7.76
N ASN A 67 37.59 1.88 8.73
CA ASN A 67 38.56 0.78 8.64
C ASN A 67 38.00 -0.66 8.80
N GLU A 68 36.68 -0.88 8.90
CA GLU A 68 36.14 -2.26 9.01
C GLU A 68 36.02 -2.90 7.63
N GLN A 69 36.75 -4.00 7.41
CA GLN A 69 36.72 -4.72 6.14
C GLN A 69 35.44 -5.56 6.00
N PRO A 70 34.84 -5.61 4.79
CA PRO A 70 33.68 -6.46 4.52
C PRO A 70 34.03 -7.93 4.74
N LEU A 71 33.04 -8.74 5.15
CA LEU A 71 33.24 -10.18 5.21
C LEU A 71 33.48 -10.77 3.82
N LYS A 72 34.60 -11.46 3.67
CA LYS A 72 34.95 -12.23 2.47
C LYS A 72 34.30 -13.62 2.51
N VAL A 73 32.96 -13.67 2.60
CA VAL A 73 32.19 -14.91 2.57
C VAL A 73 31.01 -14.76 1.61
N VAL A 74 30.54 -15.88 1.08
CA VAL A 74 29.27 -15.91 0.33
C VAL A 74 28.16 -15.43 1.25
N LYS A 75 27.45 -14.38 0.83
CA LYS A 75 26.28 -13.87 1.54
C LYS A 75 25.03 -14.56 1.03
N VAL A 76 24.06 -14.75 1.92
CA VAL A 76 22.71 -15.19 1.58
C VAL A 76 21.79 -13.97 1.73
N PHE A 77 21.16 -13.57 0.63
CA PHE A 77 20.09 -12.60 0.61
C PHE A 77 18.76 -13.35 0.62
N TYR A 78 17.95 -13.18 1.66
CA TYR A 78 16.63 -13.76 1.75
C TYR A 78 15.59 -12.66 1.57
N ALA A 79 14.80 -12.78 0.52
CA ALA A 79 13.80 -11.79 0.18
C ALA A 79 12.39 -12.34 0.31
N SER A 80 11.53 -11.55 0.96
CA SER A 80 10.11 -11.86 1.15
C SER A 80 9.24 -10.67 0.73
N ARG A 81 7.93 -10.92 0.59
CA ARG A 81 6.96 -9.89 0.25
C ARG A 81 6.76 -8.89 1.39
N THR A 82 6.57 -9.38 2.62
CA THR A 82 6.23 -8.53 3.78
C THR A 82 7.32 -8.57 4.86
N HIS A 83 7.34 -7.54 5.72
CA HIS A 83 8.25 -7.50 6.86
C HIS A 83 7.89 -8.53 7.94
N SER A 84 6.60 -8.84 8.11
CA SER A 84 6.11 -9.86 9.04
C SER A 84 6.69 -11.25 8.73
N GLN A 85 6.75 -11.63 7.45
CA GLN A 85 7.39 -12.88 7.00
C GLN A 85 8.88 -12.94 7.35
N LEU A 86 9.61 -11.82 7.18
CA LEU A 86 11.03 -11.74 7.54
C LEU A 86 11.24 -11.88 9.05
N GLU A 87 10.34 -11.32 9.86
CA GLU A 87 10.37 -11.48 11.32
C GLU A 87 10.05 -12.91 11.75
N GLN A 88 9.10 -13.57 11.11
CA GLN A 88 8.80 -14.99 11.35
C GLN A 88 10.04 -15.85 11.07
N LEU A 89 10.73 -15.61 9.95
CA LEU A 89 11.97 -16.31 9.64
C LEU A 89 13.05 -16.09 10.71
N LEU A 90 13.21 -14.86 11.22
CA LEU A 90 14.15 -14.59 12.32
C LEU A 90 13.82 -15.41 13.56
N ASP A 91 12.54 -15.49 13.91
CA ASP A 91 12.09 -16.23 15.10
C ASP A 91 12.22 -17.75 14.90
N GLU A 92 12.06 -18.26 13.67
CA GLU A 92 12.37 -19.67 13.35
C GLU A 92 13.89 -19.95 13.35
N LEU A 93 14.71 -19.07 12.80
CA LEU A 93 16.18 -19.23 12.78
C LEU A 93 16.75 -19.37 14.20
N LYS A 94 16.24 -18.58 15.16
CA LYS A 94 16.62 -18.64 16.58
C LYS A 94 16.34 -20.00 17.23
N LYS A 95 15.37 -20.78 16.72
CA LYS A 95 15.07 -22.14 17.23
C LYS A 95 16.07 -23.17 16.74
N THR A 96 16.88 -22.84 15.73
CA THR A 96 17.88 -23.75 15.16
C THR A 96 19.24 -23.58 15.82
N ARG A 97 20.16 -24.53 15.56
CA ARG A 97 21.58 -24.38 15.95
C ARG A 97 22.37 -23.43 15.04
N PHE A 98 21.76 -22.98 13.94
CA PHE A 98 22.39 -22.06 13.01
C PHE A 98 22.31 -20.64 13.58
N ALA A 99 23.46 -20.03 13.85
CA ALA A 99 23.56 -18.66 14.34
C ALA A 99 24.39 -17.79 13.37
N PRO A 100 23.91 -17.58 12.13
CA PRO A 100 24.55 -16.62 11.23
C PRO A 100 24.42 -15.20 11.79
N ARG A 101 25.32 -14.29 11.42
CA ARG A 101 25.08 -12.86 11.64
C ARG A 101 24.03 -12.40 10.64
N VAL A 102 22.91 -11.92 11.17
CA VAL A 102 21.76 -11.52 10.37
C VAL A 102 21.63 -10.00 10.38
N VAL A 103 21.01 -9.45 9.35
CA VAL A 103 20.55 -8.06 9.36
C VAL A 103 19.29 -7.96 8.51
N THR A 104 18.32 -7.19 8.96
CA THR A 104 17.06 -6.97 8.25
C THR A 104 17.04 -5.57 7.67
N ALA A 105 17.07 -5.45 6.34
CA ALA A 105 16.86 -4.19 5.65
C ALA A 105 15.39 -3.78 5.75
N ALA A 106 15.13 -2.55 6.19
CA ALA A 106 13.78 -2.00 6.31
C ALA A 106 13.80 -0.48 6.12
N SER A 107 12.62 0.10 5.85
CA SER A 107 12.47 1.53 5.58
C SER A 107 12.71 2.36 6.85
N ARG A 108 12.82 3.70 6.68
CA ARG A 108 12.84 4.62 7.82
C ARG A 108 11.53 4.60 8.59
N GLN A 109 10.41 4.36 7.93
CA GLN A 109 9.11 4.27 8.60
C GLN A 109 9.10 3.14 9.64
N THR A 110 9.75 2.02 9.33
CA THR A 110 9.89 0.88 10.23
C THR A 110 10.98 1.07 11.29
N LEU A 111 12.16 1.60 10.89
CA LEU A 111 13.35 1.64 11.78
C LEU A 111 13.55 2.96 12.54
N CYS A 112 12.80 4.03 12.26
CA CYS A 112 13.06 5.33 12.89
C CYS A 112 12.71 5.35 14.37
N ALA A 113 13.72 5.57 15.22
CA ALA A 113 13.56 5.73 16.66
C ALA A 113 13.37 7.19 17.11
N ASN A 114 13.39 8.18 16.20
CA ASN A 114 13.22 9.59 16.54
C ASN A 114 11.74 9.95 16.55
N ASP A 115 11.19 10.31 17.71
CA ASP A 115 9.76 10.61 17.88
C ASP A 115 9.27 11.74 16.95
N SER A 116 10.09 12.78 16.72
CA SER A 116 9.72 13.90 15.84
C SER A 116 9.59 13.52 14.36
N VAL A 117 10.19 12.40 13.95
CA VAL A 117 10.14 11.87 12.59
C VAL A 117 9.11 10.75 12.49
N ARG A 118 9.07 9.84 13.47
CA ARG A 118 8.21 8.66 13.49
C ARG A 118 6.72 8.99 13.45
N HIS A 119 6.30 10.13 14.00
CA HIS A 119 4.90 10.56 13.99
C HIS A 119 4.41 11.06 12.62
N LEU A 120 5.30 11.25 11.65
CA LEU A 120 4.91 11.66 10.30
C LEU A 120 4.22 10.50 9.59
N LYS A 121 3.05 10.77 9.00
CA LYS A 121 2.21 9.74 8.37
C LYS A 121 2.78 9.20 7.06
N PHE A 122 3.64 9.96 6.37
CA PHE A 122 4.11 9.59 5.05
C PHE A 122 5.62 9.41 5.00
N SER A 123 6.04 8.36 4.28
CA SER A 123 7.43 8.01 4.11
C SER A 123 8.28 9.11 3.49
N HIS A 124 7.78 9.83 2.48
CA HIS A 124 8.50 10.97 1.90
C HIS A 124 8.79 12.08 2.93
N LEU A 125 7.84 12.38 3.81
CA LEU A 125 8.04 13.35 4.90
C LEU A 125 9.02 12.82 5.94
N ILE A 126 8.94 11.52 6.26
CA ILE A 126 9.89 10.84 7.14
C ILE A 126 11.32 10.99 6.58
N ASN A 127 11.51 10.73 5.29
CA ASN A 127 12.82 10.82 4.64
C ASN A 127 13.34 12.26 4.63
N GLU A 128 12.51 13.22 4.18
CA GLU A 128 12.90 14.63 4.15
C GLU A 128 13.26 15.16 5.53
N LYS A 129 12.42 14.88 6.54
CA LYS A 129 12.67 15.32 7.91
C LYS A 129 13.91 14.66 8.52
N CYS A 130 14.09 13.35 8.28
CA CYS A 130 15.27 12.62 8.73
C CYS A 130 16.55 13.22 8.14
N MET A 131 16.55 13.55 6.85
CA MET A 131 17.69 14.16 6.16
C MET A 131 17.94 15.60 6.61
N GLU A 132 16.89 16.38 6.89
CA GLU A 132 17.00 17.73 7.46
C GLU A 132 17.69 17.69 8.84
N LEU A 133 17.24 16.80 9.73
CA LEU A 133 17.82 16.63 11.05
C LEU A 133 19.29 16.17 10.97
N ARG A 134 19.63 15.33 9.99
CA ARG A 134 21.01 14.89 9.77
C ARG A 134 21.91 16.04 9.32
N LYS A 135 21.43 16.95 8.47
CA LYS A 135 22.20 18.15 8.06
C LYS A 135 22.48 19.11 9.23
N GLY A 136 21.64 19.08 10.27
CA GLY A 136 21.86 19.81 11.52
C GLY A 136 22.72 19.08 12.56
N CYS A 137 22.97 17.77 12.39
CA CYS A 137 23.77 16.96 13.28
C CYS A 137 25.20 16.85 12.75
N GLY A 138 26.16 17.45 13.46
CA GLY A 138 27.58 17.25 13.20
C GLY A 138 27.94 15.75 13.19
N ALA A 139 28.90 15.40 12.35
CA ALA A 139 29.29 14.03 12.02
C ALA A 139 29.94 13.27 13.19
N GLU A 140 29.16 12.84 14.18
CA GLU A 140 29.62 11.89 15.21
C GLU A 140 28.48 10.93 15.64
N GLY A 141 28.04 10.08 14.72
CA GLY A 141 27.21 8.92 15.05
C GLY A 141 28.08 7.76 15.53
N LYS A 142 28.08 7.47 16.85
CA LYS A 142 28.77 6.30 17.41
C LYS A 142 28.25 5.00 16.77
N ARG A 143 29.18 4.15 16.31
CA ARG A 143 28.96 2.91 15.56
C ARG A 143 28.53 1.76 16.49
N LEU A 144 27.55 0.94 16.09
CA LEU A 144 27.33 -0.37 16.72
C LEU A 144 26.77 -1.44 15.77
N LYS A 145 27.17 -2.70 16.00
CA LYS A 145 26.69 -3.94 15.38
C LYS A 145 25.43 -4.42 16.09
N LEU A 146 24.34 -4.70 15.37
CA LEU A 146 23.05 -5.14 15.96
C LEU A 146 22.28 -6.10 15.03
N ASP A 147 21.52 -7.04 15.62
CA ASP A 147 20.61 -8.02 14.98
C ASP A 147 19.14 -7.52 14.97
N GLY A 148 18.40 -7.82 13.89
CA GLY A 148 17.21 -7.08 13.40
C GLY A 148 16.11 -6.64 14.38
N LYS A 149 15.67 -7.47 15.34
CA LYS A 149 14.59 -7.11 16.29
C LYS A 149 15.11 -6.35 17.51
N GLU A 150 16.38 -6.57 17.86
CA GLU A 150 17.07 -5.83 18.93
C GLU A 150 17.58 -4.47 18.46
N VAL A 151 17.65 -4.21 17.15
CA VAL A 151 18.17 -2.96 16.56
C VAL A 151 17.40 -1.73 17.04
N PHE A 152 16.07 -1.82 17.16
CA PHE A 152 15.23 -0.71 17.61
C PHE A 152 15.42 -0.44 19.12
N ASP A 153 15.28 -1.48 19.95
CA ASP A 153 15.35 -1.35 21.41
C ASP A 153 16.77 -1.05 21.89
N ARG A 154 17.82 -1.71 21.34
CA ARG A 154 19.23 -1.35 21.63
C ARG A 154 19.61 -0.02 21.02
N GLY A 155 19.10 0.35 19.85
CA GLY A 155 19.33 1.68 19.26
C GLY A 155 18.87 2.79 20.20
N LYS A 156 17.70 2.62 20.84
CA LYS A 156 17.18 3.51 21.88
C LYS A 156 18.06 3.54 23.13
N GLN A 157 18.55 2.40 23.60
CA GLN A 157 19.45 2.31 24.75
C GLN A 157 20.82 2.94 24.48
N LEU A 158 21.31 2.85 23.26
CA LEU A 158 22.67 3.26 22.86
C LEU A 158 22.72 4.64 22.20
N SER A 159 21.57 5.32 22.06
CA SER A 159 21.43 6.60 21.35
C SER A 159 21.98 6.56 19.92
N ALA A 160 21.85 5.42 19.23
CA ALA A 160 22.31 5.22 17.86
C ALA A 160 21.12 5.13 16.90
N CYS A 161 21.29 5.62 15.66
CA CYS A 161 20.23 5.54 14.65
C CYS A 161 20.06 4.10 14.16
N PRO A 162 18.91 3.43 14.37
CA PRO A 162 18.73 2.03 13.99
C PRO A 162 18.82 1.82 12.47
N TYR A 163 18.26 2.74 11.68
CA TYR A 163 18.31 2.73 10.22
C TYR A 163 19.75 2.72 9.67
N PHE A 164 20.59 3.68 10.08
CA PHE A 164 21.97 3.74 9.61
C PHE A 164 22.85 2.62 10.19
N SER A 165 22.58 2.18 11.42
CA SER A 165 23.30 1.04 12.02
C SER A 165 23.08 -0.25 11.23
N THR A 166 21.86 -0.46 10.73
CA THR A 166 21.52 -1.59 9.84
C THR A 166 22.34 -1.53 8.56
N ARG A 167 22.39 -0.36 7.90
CA ARG A 167 23.19 -0.18 6.66
C ARG A 167 24.68 -0.42 6.87
N LEU A 168 25.24 0.08 7.96
CA LEU A 168 26.65 -0.15 8.33
C LEU A 168 26.96 -1.61 8.66
N SER A 169 25.96 -2.39 9.10
CA SER A 169 26.13 -3.79 9.47
C SER A 169 26.07 -4.74 8.27
N LEU A 170 25.48 -4.33 7.13
CA LEU A 170 25.35 -5.16 5.92
C LEU A 170 26.65 -5.83 5.46
N PRO A 171 27.81 -5.15 5.40
CA PRO A 171 29.06 -5.79 4.99
C PRO A 171 29.52 -6.87 5.97
N LEU A 172 29.06 -6.80 7.22
CA LEU A 172 29.51 -7.62 8.36
C LEU A 172 28.57 -8.80 8.67
N CYS A 173 27.51 -9.00 7.89
CA CYS A 173 26.54 -10.08 8.06
C CYS A 173 26.68 -11.17 6.98
N GLN A 174 26.30 -12.40 7.33
CA GLN A 174 26.27 -13.56 6.43
C GLN A 174 24.89 -13.75 5.80
N LEU A 175 23.82 -13.42 6.55
CA LEU A 175 22.44 -13.48 6.09
C LEU A 175 21.86 -12.06 6.10
N VAL A 176 21.28 -11.65 4.98
CA VAL A 176 20.62 -10.35 4.83
C VAL A 176 19.16 -10.60 4.47
N LEU A 177 18.26 -10.21 5.37
CA LEU A 177 16.82 -10.30 5.19
C LEU A 177 16.32 -8.97 4.62
N LEU A 178 15.49 -8.99 3.60
CA LEU A 178 15.12 -7.76 2.89
C LEU A 178 13.80 -7.91 2.11
N PRO A 179 13.02 -6.83 1.91
CA PRO A 179 11.84 -6.89 1.05
C PRO A 179 12.22 -7.10 -0.42
N TYR A 180 11.31 -7.70 -1.20
CA TYR A 180 11.46 -7.82 -2.66
C TYR A 180 11.87 -6.52 -3.34
N GLN A 181 11.29 -5.41 -2.95
CA GLN A 181 11.54 -4.09 -3.54
C GLN A 181 13.00 -3.69 -3.47
N VAL A 182 13.67 -4.06 -2.37
CA VAL A 182 15.10 -3.79 -2.17
C VAL A 182 15.95 -4.62 -3.13
N VAL A 183 15.55 -5.86 -3.43
CA VAL A 183 16.23 -6.69 -4.46
C VAL A 183 15.89 -6.24 -5.85
N LEU A 184 14.65 -5.90 -6.16
CA LEU A 184 14.18 -5.81 -7.54
C LEU A 184 14.45 -4.43 -8.14
N HIS A 185 14.47 -3.38 -7.32
CA HIS A 185 14.74 -2.03 -7.77
C HIS A 185 16.24 -1.68 -7.78
N ALA A 186 16.78 -1.36 -8.96
CA ALA A 186 18.22 -1.20 -9.16
C ALA A 186 18.86 -0.07 -8.35
N SER A 187 18.23 1.10 -8.29
CA SER A 187 18.78 2.23 -7.51
C SER A 187 18.70 1.97 -6.01
N THR A 188 17.67 1.26 -5.55
CA THR A 188 17.55 0.83 -4.15
C THR A 188 18.63 -0.17 -3.78
N ARG A 189 18.88 -1.19 -4.62
CA ARG A 189 20.01 -2.12 -4.42
C ARG A 189 21.34 -1.38 -4.29
N ALA A 190 21.60 -0.43 -5.20
CA ALA A 190 22.82 0.36 -5.22
C ALA A 190 22.94 1.22 -3.95
N ALA A 191 21.87 1.89 -3.54
CA ALA A 191 21.83 2.65 -2.30
C ALA A 191 22.13 1.76 -1.08
N TRP A 192 21.59 0.55 -1.01
CA TRP A 192 21.88 -0.39 0.08
C TRP A 192 23.25 -1.08 -0.02
N GLY A 193 24.02 -0.87 -1.08
CA GLY A 193 25.30 -1.53 -1.29
C GLY A 193 25.16 -3.04 -1.47
N ILE A 194 24.03 -3.49 -2.01
CA ILE A 194 23.73 -4.90 -2.22
C ILE A 194 24.32 -5.35 -3.56
N ASP A 195 25.37 -6.18 -3.49
CA ASP A 195 25.93 -6.90 -4.63
C ASP A 195 25.47 -8.36 -4.61
N LEU A 196 24.73 -8.76 -5.65
CA LEU A 196 24.23 -10.12 -5.81
C LEU A 196 25.25 -11.04 -6.49
N LYS A 197 26.28 -10.49 -7.15
CA LYS A 197 27.22 -11.29 -7.93
C LYS A 197 28.07 -12.17 -7.00
N GLY A 198 28.08 -13.48 -7.27
CA GLY A 198 28.82 -14.45 -6.45
C GLY A 198 28.19 -14.75 -5.08
N ASN A 199 26.97 -14.25 -4.83
CA ASN A 199 26.19 -14.49 -3.61
C ASN A 199 24.94 -15.33 -3.90
N VAL A 200 24.25 -15.77 -2.85
CA VAL A 200 23.01 -16.55 -2.96
C VAL A 200 21.81 -15.63 -2.72
N LEU A 201 20.82 -15.69 -3.60
CA LEU A 201 19.52 -15.01 -3.43
C LEU A 201 18.43 -16.07 -3.27
N VAL A 202 17.67 -15.97 -2.19
CA VAL A 202 16.46 -16.76 -1.90
C VAL A 202 15.26 -15.82 -2.05
N LEU A 203 14.34 -16.16 -2.95
CA LEU A 203 13.06 -15.47 -3.08
C LEU A 203 11.99 -16.37 -2.48
N ASP A 204 11.48 -16.00 -1.32
CA ASP A 204 10.40 -16.72 -0.63
C ASP A 204 9.05 -16.27 -1.16
N GLU A 205 8.09 -17.17 -1.35
CA GLU A 205 6.79 -16.90 -1.98
C GLU A 205 6.88 -16.26 -3.38
N ALA A 206 7.83 -16.73 -4.19
CA ALA A 206 8.21 -16.15 -5.49
C ALA A 206 7.08 -16.02 -6.54
N HIS A 207 5.88 -16.55 -6.28
CA HIS A 207 4.72 -16.38 -7.13
C HIS A 207 4.28 -14.90 -7.25
N ASN A 208 4.60 -14.06 -6.25
CA ASN A 208 4.25 -12.63 -6.23
C ASN A 208 5.30 -11.71 -6.88
N VAL A 209 6.42 -12.25 -7.37
CA VAL A 209 7.54 -11.43 -7.89
C VAL A 209 7.12 -10.61 -9.11
N LEU A 210 6.32 -11.18 -10.02
CA LEU A 210 5.88 -10.48 -11.23
C LEU A 210 4.92 -9.33 -10.92
N GLU A 211 3.99 -9.55 -9.99
CA GLU A 211 3.08 -8.51 -9.52
C GLU A 211 3.86 -7.38 -8.84
N THR A 212 4.83 -7.74 -8.00
CA THR A 212 5.71 -6.76 -7.34
C THR A 212 6.52 -5.95 -8.35
N LEU A 213 7.10 -6.60 -9.37
CA LEU A 213 7.78 -5.91 -10.47
C LEU A 213 6.85 -4.98 -11.24
N GLY A 214 5.65 -5.45 -11.55
CA GLY A 214 4.61 -4.66 -12.20
C GLY A 214 4.30 -3.40 -11.39
N SER A 215 4.06 -3.55 -10.09
CA SER A 215 3.81 -2.44 -9.17
C SER A 215 4.97 -1.46 -9.10
N LEU A 216 6.21 -1.96 -8.90
CA LEU A 216 7.44 -1.16 -8.76
C LEU A 216 7.73 -0.24 -9.94
N TYR A 217 7.39 -0.69 -11.15
CA TYR A 217 7.65 0.03 -12.39
C TYR A 217 6.38 0.59 -13.04
N SER A 218 5.24 0.49 -12.35
CA SER A 218 4.00 1.16 -12.72
C SER A 218 3.84 2.46 -11.92
N ALA A 219 3.13 3.40 -12.52
CA ALA A 219 2.72 4.62 -11.84
C ALA A 219 1.33 5.02 -12.33
N GLU A 220 0.44 5.32 -11.38
CA GLU A 220 -0.88 5.83 -11.68
C GLU A 220 -0.90 7.34 -11.50
N VAL A 221 -1.49 8.06 -12.47
CA VAL A 221 -1.68 9.51 -12.38
C VAL A 221 -3.15 9.81 -12.61
N THR A 222 -3.76 10.53 -11.68
CA THR A 222 -5.15 10.94 -11.75
C THR A 222 -5.28 12.40 -12.18
N SER A 223 -6.41 12.78 -12.78
CA SER A 223 -6.69 14.19 -13.09
C SER A 223 -6.63 15.10 -11.87
N VAL A 224 -7.02 14.59 -10.69
CA VAL A 224 -6.96 15.34 -9.44
C VAL A 224 -5.50 15.63 -9.07
N SER A 225 -4.62 14.63 -9.19
CA SER A 225 -3.19 14.80 -8.90
C SER A 225 -2.52 15.79 -9.86
N THR A 226 -2.85 15.77 -11.15
CA THR A 226 -2.26 16.69 -12.14
C THR A 226 -2.74 18.12 -11.93
N THR A 227 -4.02 18.31 -11.67
CA THR A 227 -4.59 19.64 -11.41
C THR A 227 -4.00 20.24 -10.14
N LEU A 228 -3.86 19.43 -9.07
CA LEU A 228 -3.24 19.87 -7.83
C LEU A 228 -1.76 20.21 -8.01
N ALA A 229 -0.99 19.35 -8.69
CA ALA A 229 0.41 19.62 -9.04
C ALA A 229 0.56 20.92 -9.83
N LEU A 230 -0.31 21.14 -10.81
CA LEU A 230 -0.32 22.34 -11.64
C LEU A 230 -0.54 23.59 -10.80
N SER A 231 -1.49 23.55 -9.86
CA SER A 231 -1.76 24.67 -8.95
C SER A 231 -0.57 24.96 -8.05
N LEU A 232 -0.01 23.90 -7.42
CA LEU A 232 1.11 24.04 -6.50
C LEU A 232 2.36 24.61 -7.17
N VAL A 233 2.68 24.16 -8.39
CA VAL A 233 3.84 24.68 -9.14
C VAL A 233 3.66 26.15 -9.51
N ARG A 234 2.44 26.57 -9.90
CA ARG A 234 2.13 27.98 -10.18
C ARG A 234 2.34 28.85 -8.94
N GLU A 235 1.74 28.44 -7.83
CA GLU A 235 1.85 29.16 -6.56
C GLU A 235 3.31 29.25 -6.08
N TYR A 236 4.08 28.15 -6.21
CA TYR A 236 5.51 28.14 -5.90
C TYR A 236 6.29 29.15 -6.75
N ILE A 237 6.02 29.22 -8.06
CA ILE A 237 6.65 30.22 -8.93
C ILE A 237 6.28 31.62 -8.42
N ASP A 238 5.01 31.90 -8.17
CA ASP A 238 4.56 33.25 -7.79
C ASP A 238 5.19 33.74 -6.48
N ILE A 239 5.28 32.85 -5.48
CA ILE A 239 5.87 33.18 -4.17
C ILE A 239 7.39 33.34 -4.27
N TYR A 240 8.08 32.44 -4.98
CA TYR A 240 9.54 32.34 -4.92
C TYR A 240 10.26 32.91 -6.14
N ARG A 241 9.55 33.48 -7.13
CA ARG A 241 10.13 34.00 -8.39
C ARG A 241 11.34 34.90 -8.19
N SER A 242 11.26 35.82 -7.22
CA SER A 242 12.32 36.79 -6.91
C SER A 242 13.53 36.18 -6.20
N ARG A 243 13.35 34.99 -5.60
CA ARG A 243 14.40 34.28 -4.84
C ARG A 243 15.10 33.21 -5.68
N LEU A 244 14.51 32.81 -6.81
CA LEU A 244 15.06 31.77 -7.68
C LEU A 244 16.11 32.34 -8.64
N LYS A 245 17.23 31.63 -8.77
CA LYS A 245 18.18 31.87 -9.88
C LYS A 245 17.47 31.65 -11.21
N ALA A 246 17.86 32.40 -12.25
CA ALA A 246 17.25 32.30 -13.59
C ALA A 246 17.21 30.85 -14.13
N LYS A 247 18.28 30.08 -13.92
CA LYS A 247 18.36 28.66 -14.28
C LYS A 247 17.33 27.79 -13.55
N ASN A 248 17.15 28.01 -12.24
CA ASN A 248 16.15 27.27 -11.45
C ASN A 248 14.73 27.65 -11.86
N LEU A 249 14.48 28.94 -12.12
CA LEU A 249 13.18 29.40 -12.62
C LEU A 249 12.85 28.78 -13.99
N MET A 250 13.84 28.59 -14.86
CA MET A 250 13.67 27.86 -16.13
C MET A 250 13.24 26.41 -15.88
N TYR A 251 13.91 25.69 -14.97
CA TYR A 251 13.53 24.30 -14.64
C TYR A 251 12.11 24.19 -14.07
N VAL A 252 11.73 25.07 -13.13
CA VAL A 252 10.37 25.05 -12.57
C VAL A 252 9.32 25.37 -13.65
N LYS A 253 9.62 26.28 -14.59
CA LYS A 253 8.75 26.54 -15.74
C LYS A 253 8.65 25.35 -16.71
N GLN A 254 9.72 24.58 -16.90
CA GLN A 254 9.66 23.35 -17.69
C GLN A 254 8.76 22.31 -17.03
N ILE A 255 8.88 22.11 -15.70
CA ILE A 255 7.97 21.25 -14.94
C ILE A 255 6.53 21.72 -15.12
N LEU A 256 6.26 23.02 -14.97
CA LEU A 256 4.93 23.58 -15.18
C LEU A 256 4.36 23.25 -16.57
N ALA A 257 5.18 23.40 -17.62
CA ALA A 257 4.77 23.11 -18.99
C ALA A 257 4.42 21.62 -19.19
N VAL A 258 5.23 20.71 -18.63
CA VAL A 258 4.98 19.27 -18.70
C VAL A 258 3.70 18.89 -17.96
N VAL A 259 3.55 19.36 -16.71
CA VAL A 259 2.35 19.08 -15.90
C VAL A 259 1.10 19.64 -16.60
N ALA A 260 1.16 20.85 -17.16
CA ALA A 260 0.05 21.44 -17.89
C ALA A 260 -0.33 20.63 -19.13
N ALA A 261 0.65 20.09 -19.87
CA ALA A 261 0.39 19.26 -21.04
C ALA A 261 -0.30 17.93 -20.67
N ILE A 262 0.13 17.29 -19.58
CA ILE A 262 -0.50 16.06 -19.05
C ILE A 262 -1.94 16.36 -18.62
N ASP A 263 -2.15 17.41 -17.84
CA ASP A 263 -3.47 17.82 -17.35
C ASP A 263 -4.43 18.13 -18.51
N GLN A 264 -3.96 18.85 -19.53
CA GLN A 264 -4.75 19.14 -20.73
C GLN A 264 -5.15 17.86 -21.49
N LYS A 265 -4.25 16.86 -21.57
CA LYS A 265 -4.57 15.57 -22.19
C LYS A 265 -5.62 14.80 -21.39
N PHE A 266 -5.50 14.77 -20.06
CA PHE A 266 -6.49 14.14 -19.18
C PHE A 266 -7.86 14.78 -19.29
N HIS A 267 -7.92 16.11 -19.30
CA HIS A 267 -9.16 16.83 -19.57
C HIS A 267 -9.76 16.46 -20.93
N GLY A 268 -8.93 16.35 -21.98
CA GLY A 268 -9.36 15.90 -23.30
C GLY A 268 -9.88 14.45 -23.35
N PHE A 269 -9.36 13.54 -22.52
CA PHE A 269 -9.92 12.19 -22.37
C PHE A 269 -11.25 12.20 -21.63
N TYR A 270 -11.36 12.97 -20.55
CA TYR A 270 -12.60 13.13 -19.80
C TYR A 270 -13.74 13.65 -20.68
N VAL A 271 -13.50 14.73 -21.43
CA VAL A 271 -14.49 15.32 -22.36
C VAL A 271 -14.90 14.33 -23.46
N ARG A 272 -13.98 13.51 -23.97
CA ARG A 272 -14.29 12.48 -24.97
C ARG A 272 -15.12 11.33 -24.39
N SER A 273 -14.80 10.88 -23.18
CA SER A 273 -15.54 9.84 -22.46
C SER A 273 -16.99 10.26 -22.15
N LEU A 274 -17.20 11.54 -21.79
CA LEU A 274 -18.54 12.10 -21.63
C LEU A 274 -19.34 12.11 -22.94
N LYS A 275 -18.68 12.40 -24.08
CA LYS A 275 -19.32 12.37 -25.40
C LYS A 275 -19.65 10.95 -25.86
N SER A 276 -18.86 9.94 -25.51
CA SER A 276 -19.13 8.54 -25.85
C SER A 276 -20.23 7.89 -25.00
N LYS A 277 -20.51 8.42 -23.79
CA LYS A 277 -21.62 7.98 -22.94
C LYS A 277 -23.01 8.44 -23.42
N VAL A 278 -23.11 9.16 -24.55
CA VAL A 278 -24.38 9.52 -25.19
C VAL A 278 -24.49 8.82 -26.54
N ASN A 279 -24.92 7.56 -26.54
CA ASN A 279 -25.58 6.95 -27.70
C ASN A 279 -26.39 5.71 -27.26
N VAL A 280 -27.50 5.94 -26.56
CA VAL A 280 -28.60 4.98 -26.57
C VAL A 280 -29.46 5.36 -27.76
N SER A 281 -29.46 4.48 -28.76
CA SER A 281 -30.12 4.63 -30.06
C SER A 281 -31.55 5.15 -29.94
N LYS A 282 -31.85 6.22 -30.68
CA LYS A 282 -33.22 6.59 -31.07
C LYS A 282 -33.82 5.43 -31.87
N GLN A 283 -34.85 4.77 -31.33
CA GLN A 283 -35.87 4.12 -32.17
C GLN A 283 -37.10 5.04 -32.28
N PRO A 284 -37.77 5.07 -33.44
CA PRO A 284 -38.89 5.99 -33.67
C PRO A 284 -40.15 5.53 -32.95
N ALA A 285 -40.94 6.52 -32.55
CA ALA A 285 -42.14 6.37 -31.74
C ALA A 285 -43.22 5.52 -32.42
N ALA A 286 -43.60 4.40 -31.80
CA ALA A 286 -44.96 3.89 -31.84
C ALA A 286 -45.65 4.32 -30.53
N GLN A 287 -46.66 5.18 -30.65
CA GLN A 287 -47.43 5.69 -29.53
C GLN A 287 -48.20 4.54 -28.86
N SER A 288 -47.97 4.33 -27.56
CA SER A 288 -48.85 3.55 -26.69
C SER A 288 -49.24 4.41 -25.48
N GLY A 289 -50.52 4.32 -25.09
CA GLY A 289 -51.26 5.26 -24.26
C GLY A 289 -50.80 5.46 -22.80
N ILE A 290 -49.67 4.89 -22.40
CA ILE A 290 -49.11 5.04 -21.04
C ILE A 290 -48.26 6.31 -20.92
N ALA A 291 -47.82 6.90 -22.04
CA ALA A 291 -47.06 8.16 -22.08
C ALA A 291 -47.84 9.40 -21.60
N LYS A 292 -49.17 9.32 -21.43
CA LYS A 292 -49.99 10.38 -20.82
C LYS A 292 -50.11 10.28 -19.29
N LEU A 293 -49.71 9.16 -18.66
CA LEU A 293 -49.85 8.96 -17.21
C LEU A 293 -48.58 9.25 -16.40
N MET A 294 -47.43 9.41 -17.07
CA MET A 294 -46.13 9.73 -16.45
C MET A 294 -45.72 11.21 -16.56
N ALA A 295 -46.62 12.08 -17.04
CA ALA A 295 -46.40 13.53 -17.16
C ALA A 295 -46.53 14.29 -15.82
N ALA A 296 -46.16 13.65 -14.71
CA ALA A 296 -46.14 14.23 -13.37
C ALA A 296 -44.81 13.94 -12.65
N LYS A 297 -43.69 14.33 -13.27
CA LYS A 297 -42.46 14.67 -12.54
C LYS A 297 -41.56 15.50 -13.43
N LYS A 298 -41.34 16.77 -13.07
CA LYS A 298 -40.36 17.65 -13.71
C LYS A 298 -38.98 16.98 -13.66
N PRO A 299 -38.14 17.08 -14.72
CA PRO A 299 -36.74 16.69 -14.63
C PRO A 299 -36.04 17.64 -13.65
N ALA A 300 -35.44 17.08 -12.60
CA ALA A 300 -34.54 17.82 -11.72
C ALA A 300 -33.31 18.25 -12.52
N ASN A 301 -32.84 19.48 -12.30
CA ASN A 301 -31.57 19.96 -12.83
C ASN A 301 -30.43 18.99 -12.47
N PRO A 302 -29.41 18.81 -13.33
CA PRO A 302 -28.20 18.10 -12.93
C PRO A 302 -27.58 18.84 -11.75
N GLU A 303 -27.49 18.18 -10.59
CA GLU A 303 -26.76 18.71 -9.45
C GLU A 303 -25.31 18.96 -9.86
N PRO A 304 -24.74 20.14 -9.51
CA PRO A 304 -23.31 20.35 -9.68
C PRO A 304 -22.57 19.32 -8.82
N ALA A 305 -21.49 18.76 -9.38
CA ALA A 305 -20.63 17.83 -8.66
C ALA A 305 -20.28 18.41 -7.27
N PRO A 306 -20.29 17.58 -6.21
CA PRO A 306 -20.09 18.07 -4.86
C PRO A 306 -18.73 18.78 -4.76
N ALA A 307 -18.76 20.02 -4.26
CA ALA A 307 -17.55 20.73 -3.89
C ALA A 307 -16.85 19.92 -2.80
N VAL A 308 -15.69 19.34 -3.15
CA VAL A 308 -14.90 18.54 -2.21
C VAL A 308 -14.28 19.48 -1.18
N ASP A 309 -14.52 19.20 0.10
CA ASP A 309 -13.91 19.92 1.23
C ASP A 309 -12.39 19.71 1.22
N ASP A 310 -11.63 20.77 0.87
CA ASP A 310 -10.18 20.73 0.60
C ASP A 310 -9.30 20.53 1.86
N LYS A 311 -9.88 20.46 3.06
CA LYS A 311 -9.11 20.56 4.32
C LYS A 311 -8.49 19.27 4.85
N ASN A 312 -8.76 18.10 4.25
CA ASN A 312 -8.26 16.81 4.74
C ASN A 312 -7.58 15.92 3.68
N ARG A 313 -7.19 16.50 2.55
CA ARG A 313 -6.45 15.78 1.50
C ARG A 313 -5.00 15.56 1.92
N THR A 314 -4.72 14.37 2.41
CA THR A 314 -3.39 13.92 2.82
C THR A 314 -2.91 12.99 1.70
N TYR A 315 -2.38 13.54 0.59
CA TYR A 315 -1.80 12.79 -0.52
C TYR A 315 -0.27 12.88 -0.47
N PRO A 316 0.48 11.88 -0.97
CA PRO A 316 1.87 12.07 -1.34
C PRO A 316 1.99 13.29 -2.27
N SER A 317 3.10 14.04 -2.20
CA SER A 317 3.22 15.26 -2.99
C SER A 317 2.92 14.97 -4.47
N PRO A 318 1.96 15.67 -5.10
CA PRO A 318 1.50 15.36 -6.46
C PRO A 318 2.62 15.36 -7.52
N LEU A 319 3.72 16.03 -7.23
CA LEU A 319 4.91 16.03 -8.09
C LEU A 319 5.68 14.71 -8.03
N PHE A 320 5.68 13.98 -6.91
CA PHE A 320 6.25 12.63 -6.85
C PHE A 320 5.46 11.66 -7.70
N THR A 321 4.13 11.75 -7.71
CA THR A 321 3.28 10.94 -8.59
C THR A 321 3.61 11.19 -10.06
N ILE A 322 3.80 12.45 -10.44
CA ILE A 322 4.18 12.82 -11.81
C ILE A 322 5.61 12.38 -12.14
N LYS A 323 6.56 12.52 -11.20
CA LYS A 323 7.93 12.01 -11.35
C LYS A 323 7.91 10.50 -11.61
N GLY A 324 7.24 9.72 -10.75
CA GLY A 324 7.15 8.27 -10.90
C GLY A 324 6.53 7.86 -12.24
N PHE A 325 5.53 8.60 -12.72
CA PHE A 325 4.96 8.40 -14.05
C PHE A 325 5.95 8.66 -15.19
N LEU A 326 6.69 9.76 -15.14
CA LEU A 326 7.71 10.05 -16.17
C LEU A 326 8.85 9.03 -16.12
N GLU A 327 9.23 8.57 -14.93
CA GLU A 327 10.23 7.51 -14.75
C GLU A 327 9.74 6.17 -15.31
N ALA A 328 8.48 5.80 -15.05
CA ALA A 328 7.85 4.62 -15.64
C ALA A 328 7.82 4.67 -17.17
N LEU A 329 7.57 5.85 -17.77
CA LEU A 329 7.64 6.04 -19.23
C LEU A 329 9.07 5.96 -19.79
N SER A 330 10.07 6.33 -18.98
CA SER A 330 11.47 6.30 -19.38
C SER A 330 12.09 4.90 -19.30
N ASN A 331 11.45 4.00 -18.55
CA ASN A 331 11.84 2.60 -18.46
C ASN A 331 11.49 1.89 -19.77
N ARG A 332 12.37 2.01 -20.76
CA ARG A 332 12.30 1.22 -21.99
C ARG A 332 12.52 -0.25 -21.65
N CYS A 333 11.45 -1.03 -21.59
CA CYS A 333 11.56 -2.46 -21.83
C CYS A 333 11.83 -2.62 -23.33
N GLU A 334 13.08 -2.84 -23.73
CA GLU A 334 13.48 -2.93 -25.16
C GLU A 334 12.74 -4.05 -25.92
N ASP A 335 12.10 -4.99 -25.22
CA ASP A 335 11.40 -6.13 -25.82
C ASP A 335 9.93 -6.31 -25.38
N GLY A 336 9.40 -5.47 -24.49
CA GLY A 336 7.99 -5.49 -24.06
C GLY A 336 7.45 -6.82 -23.51
N ARG A 337 8.30 -7.83 -23.29
CA ARG A 337 7.95 -9.16 -22.78
C ARG A 337 8.69 -9.39 -21.48
N ILE A 338 7.93 -9.49 -20.39
CA ILE A 338 8.42 -10.14 -19.18
C ILE A 338 8.27 -11.63 -19.45
N VAL A 339 9.38 -12.31 -19.73
CA VAL A 339 9.38 -13.77 -19.84
C VAL A 339 9.27 -14.31 -18.43
N ASP A 340 8.11 -14.86 -18.10
CA ASP A 340 7.89 -15.64 -16.90
C ASP A 340 8.64 -16.98 -17.03
N CYS A 341 9.93 -16.98 -16.67
CA CYS A 341 10.75 -18.18 -16.57
C CYS A 341 10.40 -19.02 -15.33
N LEU A 342 9.50 -18.56 -14.46
CA LEU A 342 9.17 -19.23 -13.20
C LEU A 342 7.99 -20.18 -13.34
N SER A 343 7.03 -19.91 -14.23
CA SER A 343 5.79 -20.68 -14.22
C SER A 343 5.82 -21.97 -15.03
N ARG A 344 6.40 -22.05 -16.24
CA ARG A 344 6.14 -23.25 -17.09
C ARG A 344 7.19 -23.70 -18.11
N ALA A 345 8.30 -23.00 -18.31
CA ALA A 345 9.31 -23.42 -19.31
C ALA A 345 10.70 -23.48 -18.69
N GLY A 346 11.44 -24.54 -19.03
CA GLY A 346 12.72 -24.95 -18.45
C GLY A 346 13.61 -23.78 -18.01
N VAL A 347 13.99 -23.85 -16.75
CA VAL A 347 14.88 -22.88 -16.14
C VAL A 347 16.26 -22.96 -16.78
N GLU A 348 16.70 -21.89 -17.45
CA GLU A 348 18.09 -21.76 -17.90
C GLU A 348 19.06 -21.84 -16.70
N SER A 349 20.30 -22.26 -16.97
CA SER A 349 21.34 -22.47 -15.96
C SER A 349 21.47 -21.30 -14.98
N GLY A 350 21.13 -21.52 -13.70
CA GLY A 350 21.39 -20.56 -12.61
C GLY A 350 20.25 -20.40 -11.59
N ILE A 351 19.00 -20.63 -11.97
CA ILE A 351 17.86 -20.60 -11.04
C ILE A 351 17.57 -22.04 -10.60
N ARG A 352 17.51 -22.28 -9.29
CA ARG A 352 17.10 -23.59 -8.74
C ARG A 352 15.77 -23.42 -8.06
N ARG A 353 14.73 -24.05 -8.61
CA ARG A 353 13.43 -24.13 -7.94
C ARG A 353 13.52 -25.20 -6.85
N PHE A 354 13.31 -24.78 -5.62
CA PHE A 354 13.19 -25.69 -4.49
C PHE A 354 11.70 -25.78 -4.11
N THR A 355 11.18 -27.00 -4.06
CA THR A 355 9.83 -27.27 -3.57
C THR A 355 9.95 -28.36 -2.52
N CYS A 356 9.61 -28.05 -1.27
CA CYS A 356 9.48 -29.08 -0.25
C CYS A 356 8.27 -29.96 -0.59
N SER A 357 8.38 -31.26 -0.30
CA SER A 357 7.20 -32.11 -0.17
C SER A 357 6.30 -31.54 0.93
N HIS A 358 4.99 -31.63 0.72
CA HIS A 358 4.02 -31.12 1.67
C HIS A 358 4.14 -31.88 3.01
N VAL A 359 4.14 -31.16 4.13
CA VAL A 359 4.28 -31.75 5.47
C VAL A 359 3.00 -32.46 5.93
N ILE A 360 1.87 -32.07 5.32
CA ILE A 360 0.55 -32.64 5.59
C ILE A 360 0.35 -33.81 4.63
N ASP A 361 0.02 -34.97 5.19
CA ASP A 361 -0.26 -36.19 4.45
C ASP A 361 -1.55 -36.06 3.62
N ASP A 362 -1.66 -36.79 2.50
CA ASP A 362 -2.81 -36.72 1.59
C ASP A 362 -4.16 -37.00 2.28
N HIS A 363 -4.18 -37.81 3.34
CA HIS A 363 -5.40 -38.13 4.09
C HIS A 363 -5.91 -36.97 4.95
N GLN A 364 -5.07 -35.95 5.19
CA GLN A 364 -5.40 -34.78 6.00
C GLN A 364 -5.89 -33.60 5.14
N LEU A 365 -5.88 -33.74 3.80
CA LEU A 365 -6.34 -32.71 2.87
C LEU A 365 -7.42 -33.28 1.93
N LEU A 366 -8.58 -32.63 1.88
CA LEU A 366 -9.65 -32.97 0.95
C LEU A 366 -9.96 -31.78 0.04
N ALA A 367 -9.62 -31.90 -1.24
CA ALA A 367 -9.94 -30.91 -2.27
C ALA A 367 -11.17 -31.36 -3.08
N LEU A 368 -12.22 -30.55 -3.08
CA LEU A 368 -13.47 -30.83 -3.79
C LEU A 368 -13.86 -29.69 -4.73
N SER A 369 -14.32 -30.03 -5.93
CA SER A 369 -14.96 -29.09 -6.85
C SER A 369 -16.47 -29.29 -6.82
N ILE A 370 -17.21 -28.25 -6.44
CA ILE A 370 -18.66 -28.30 -6.30
C ILE A 370 -19.29 -27.60 -7.51
N ALA A 371 -19.73 -28.40 -8.49
CA ALA A 371 -20.29 -27.89 -9.74
C ALA A 371 -21.83 -27.78 -9.74
N GLN A 372 -22.51 -28.42 -8.79
CA GLN A 372 -23.97 -28.53 -8.74
C GLN A 372 -24.50 -28.22 -7.34
N ASN A 373 -25.74 -27.73 -7.28
CA ASN A 373 -26.46 -27.51 -6.02
C ASN A 373 -27.18 -28.78 -5.54
N SER A 374 -27.84 -28.71 -4.38
CA SER A 374 -28.66 -29.81 -3.82
C SER A 374 -29.86 -30.23 -4.69
N ARG A 375 -30.19 -29.45 -5.72
CA ARG A 375 -31.25 -29.73 -6.71
C ARG A 375 -30.69 -30.27 -8.03
N ASN A 376 -29.40 -30.66 -8.07
CA ASN A 376 -28.67 -31.11 -9.27
C ASN A 376 -28.59 -30.08 -10.40
N GLU A 377 -28.83 -28.80 -10.12
CA GLU A 377 -28.66 -27.71 -11.09
C GLU A 377 -27.19 -27.28 -11.10
N ARG A 378 -26.60 -27.09 -12.29
CA ARG A 378 -25.21 -26.63 -12.43
C ARG A 378 -25.08 -25.15 -12.08
N PHE A 379 -24.03 -24.80 -11.36
CA PHE A 379 -23.66 -23.41 -11.17
C PHE A 379 -23.17 -22.80 -12.49
N THR A 380 -23.80 -21.70 -12.90
CA THR A 380 -23.34 -20.89 -14.03
C THR A 380 -22.78 -19.59 -13.47
N LEU A 381 -21.46 -19.56 -13.22
CA LEU A 381 -20.74 -18.42 -12.63
C LEU A 381 -19.94 -17.65 -13.69
N THR A 382 -20.53 -17.41 -14.86
CA THR A 382 -19.92 -16.58 -15.91
C THR A 382 -20.05 -15.10 -15.55
N TYR A 383 -19.33 -14.22 -16.26
CA TYR A 383 -19.42 -12.76 -16.04
C TYR A 383 -20.86 -12.22 -16.17
N GLU A 384 -21.64 -12.79 -17.07
CA GLU A 384 -23.02 -12.38 -17.33
C GLU A 384 -24.00 -12.89 -16.27
N SER A 385 -23.82 -14.12 -15.79
CA SER A 385 -24.77 -14.79 -14.90
C SER A 385 -24.42 -14.68 -13.41
N ARG A 386 -23.18 -14.33 -13.06
CA ARG A 386 -22.73 -14.24 -11.64
C ARG A 386 -23.54 -13.27 -10.80
N ASN A 387 -24.11 -12.23 -11.42
CA ASN A 387 -24.92 -11.22 -10.74
C ASN A 387 -26.41 -11.59 -10.70
N ASN A 388 -26.81 -12.74 -11.27
CA ASN A 388 -28.18 -13.23 -11.18
C ASN A 388 -28.49 -13.65 -9.74
N VAL A 389 -29.57 -13.08 -9.18
CA VAL A 389 -30.04 -13.31 -7.81
C VAL A 389 -30.29 -14.80 -7.54
N GLU A 390 -30.82 -15.55 -8.50
CA GLU A 390 -31.08 -16.99 -8.33
C GLU A 390 -29.79 -17.80 -8.24
N CYS A 391 -28.80 -17.44 -9.05
CA CYS A 391 -27.49 -18.08 -9.03
C CYS A 391 -26.79 -17.81 -7.70
N VAL A 392 -26.73 -16.55 -7.27
CA VAL A 392 -26.15 -16.14 -5.98
C VAL A 392 -26.86 -16.84 -4.82
N ARG A 393 -28.19 -16.93 -4.85
CA ARG A 393 -28.98 -17.65 -3.85
C ARG A 393 -28.58 -19.13 -3.79
N SER A 394 -28.48 -19.80 -4.93
CA SER A 394 -28.11 -21.21 -4.99
C SER A 394 -26.70 -21.46 -4.45
N VAL A 395 -25.75 -20.56 -4.75
CA VAL A 395 -24.38 -20.62 -4.21
C VAL A 395 -24.41 -20.42 -2.71
N ALA A 396 -25.16 -19.42 -2.22
CA ALA A 396 -25.27 -19.13 -0.80
C ALA A 396 -25.85 -20.29 0.01
N GLU A 397 -26.94 -20.90 -0.47
CA GLU A 397 -27.53 -22.07 0.17
C GLU A 397 -26.52 -23.21 0.27
N THR A 398 -25.77 -23.46 -0.81
CA THR A 398 -24.76 -24.53 -0.85
C THR A 398 -23.59 -24.25 0.09
N LEU A 399 -23.05 -23.03 0.09
CA LEU A 399 -21.97 -22.61 0.97
C LEU A 399 -22.38 -22.70 2.45
N LEU A 400 -23.56 -22.19 2.80
CA LEU A 400 -24.03 -22.19 4.19
C LEU A 400 -24.38 -23.60 4.69
N MET A 401 -24.89 -24.49 3.81
CA MET A 401 -25.08 -25.91 4.15
C MET A 401 -23.75 -26.61 4.44
N LEU A 402 -22.71 -26.36 3.62
CA LEU A 402 -21.39 -26.94 3.86
C LEU A 402 -20.77 -26.39 5.14
N ALA A 403 -20.80 -25.08 5.32
CA ALA A 403 -20.20 -24.43 6.47
C ALA A 403 -20.86 -24.84 7.80
N ARG A 404 -22.11 -25.30 7.78
CA ARG A 404 -22.78 -25.88 8.95
C ARG A 404 -22.13 -27.19 9.40
N GLU A 405 -21.71 -28.04 8.46
CA GLU A 405 -21.14 -29.35 8.76
C GLU A 405 -19.63 -29.27 9.07
N VAL A 406 -18.97 -28.17 8.71
CA VAL A 406 -17.57 -27.91 9.05
C VAL A 406 -17.45 -27.47 10.52
N PRO A 407 -16.77 -28.22 11.40
CA PRO A 407 -16.57 -27.81 12.79
C PRO A 407 -15.63 -26.60 12.90
N ASN A 408 -15.69 -25.89 14.02
CA ASN A 408 -14.78 -24.76 14.32
C ASN A 408 -14.91 -23.60 13.29
N GLY A 409 -13.83 -23.23 12.61
CA GLY A 409 -13.77 -22.12 11.67
C GLY A 409 -13.96 -22.52 10.21
N CYS A 410 -14.72 -21.71 9.46
CA CYS A 410 -14.79 -21.79 8.01
C CYS A 410 -14.39 -20.43 7.40
N VAL A 411 -13.55 -20.42 6.38
CA VAL A 411 -13.17 -19.21 5.65
C VAL A 411 -13.63 -19.34 4.20
N ALA A 412 -14.39 -18.37 3.72
CA ALA A 412 -14.87 -18.32 2.34
C ALA A 412 -14.33 -17.07 1.64
N PHE A 413 -13.58 -17.28 0.56
CA PHE A 413 -13.01 -16.21 -0.25
C PHE A 413 -13.91 -15.84 -1.43
N PHE A 414 -14.16 -14.55 -1.60
CA PHE A 414 -14.93 -13.96 -2.69
C PHE A 414 -14.01 -13.26 -3.68
N THR A 415 -14.46 -13.10 -4.92
CA THR A 415 -13.65 -12.50 -6.00
C THR A 415 -13.50 -10.98 -5.93
N SER A 416 -14.37 -10.30 -5.16
CA SER A 416 -14.34 -8.83 -5.00
C SER A 416 -15.26 -8.42 -3.84
N TYR A 417 -14.98 -7.25 -3.24
CA TYR A 417 -15.85 -6.65 -2.23
C TYR A 417 -17.26 -6.34 -2.76
N ASP A 418 -17.39 -5.98 -4.04
CA ASP A 418 -18.68 -5.69 -4.66
C ASP A 418 -19.54 -6.95 -4.75
N TYR A 419 -18.91 -8.07 -5.16
CA TYR A 419 -19.58 -9.36 -5.20
C TYR A 419 -19.94 -9.87 -3.80
N LEU A 420 -19.05 -9.70 -2.81
CA LEU A 420 -19.34 -9.98 -1.41
C LEU A 420 -20.54 -9.18 -0.91
N SER A 421 -20.59 -7.88 -1.20
CA SER A 421 -21.69 -6.99 -0.80
C SER A 421 -23.02 -7.39 -1.44
N GLN A 422 -22.99 -7.76 -2.72
CA GLN A 422 -24.16 -8.31 -3.41
C GLN A 422 -24.62 -9.63 -2.78
N PHE A 423 -23.68 -10.54 -2.51
CA PHE A 423 -23.95 -11.82 -1.86
C PHE A 423 -24.62 -11.62 -0.50
N LEU A 424 -24.07 -10.73 0.34
CA LEU A 424 -24.62 -10.35 1.64
C LEU A 424 -26.05 -9.78 1.52
N SER A 425 -26.30 -8.95 0.52
CA SER A 425 -27.65 -8.42 0.26
C SER A 425 -28.66 -9.53 -0.04
N VAL A 426 -28.26 -10.53 -0.85
CA VAL A 426 -29.13 -11.65 -1.24
C VAL A 426 -29.44 -12.55 -0.06
N ILE A 427 -28.45 -12.88 0.79
CA ILE A 427 -28.66 -13.76 1.94
C ILE A 427 -29.47 -13.09 3.05
N GLN A 428 -29.36 -11.76 3.21
CA GLN A 428 -30.13 -10.98 4.18
C GLN A 428 -31.60 -10.85 3.74
N LYS A 429 -31.85 -10.44 2.49
CA LYS A 429 -33.22 -10.19 1.98
C LYS A 429 -34.07 -11.46 1.92
N ASN A 430 -33.47 -12.60 1.58
CA ASN A 430 -34.21 -13.86 1.42
C ASN A 430 -34.36 -14.67 2.71
N GLY A 431 -33.80 -14.16 3.81
CA GLY A 431 -33.73 -14.89 5.09
C GLY A 431 -32.96 -16.20 4.99
N THR A 432 -32.12 -16.38 3.96
CA THR A 432 -31.34 -17.62 3.73
C THR A 432 -30.44 -17.92 4.92
N MET A 433 -29.84 -16.89 5.52
CA MET A 433 -29.08 -16.99 6.77
C MET A 433 -29.88 -17.66 7.90
N ARG A 434 -31.15 -17.25 8.07
CA ARG A 434 -32.04 -17.80 9.11
C ARG A 434 -32.53 -19.20 8.74
N LYS A 435 -32.83 -19.44 7.46
CA LYS A 435 -33.29 -20.74 6.92
C LYS A 435 -32.22 -21.83 7.05
N CYS A 436 -30.95 -21.48 6.85
CA CYS A 436 -29.84 -22.39 7.01
C CYS A 436 -29.45 -22.64 8.48
N LEU A 437 -30.15 -22.03 9.46
CA LEU A 437 -29.94 -22.19 10.91
C LEU A 437 -28.45 -22.07 11.29
N LEU A 438 -27.79 -21.04 10.77
CA LEU A 438 -26.37 -20.84 11.02
C LEU A 438 -26.17 -20.55 12.51
N LYS A 439 -25.64 -21.53 13.25
CA LYS A 439 -25.24 -21.34 14.66
C LYS A 439 -23.87 -20.65 14.79
N LYS A 440 -23.11 -20.60 13.69
CA LYS A 440 -21.80 -19.96 13.62
C LYS A 440 -21.94 -18.45 13.56
N GLU A 441 -21.07 -17.76 14.28
CA GLU A 441 -20.93 -16.30 14.18
C GLU A 441 -20.31 -15.94 12.81
N LEU A 442 -20.87 -14.92 12.15
CA LEU A 442 -20.40 -14.47 10.84
C LEU A 442 -19.54 -13.20 10.97
N PHE A 443 -18.32 -13.30 10.49
CA PHE A 443 -17.38 -12.19 10.32
C PHE A 443 -17.26 -11.86 8.83
N VAL A 444 -17.20 -10.58 8.51
CA VAL A 444 -17.12 -10.08 7.14
C VAL A 444 -15.96 -9.10 7.07
N GLU A 445 -15.04 -9.36 6.16
CA GLU A 445 -13.98 -8.43 5.80
C GLU A 445 -14.58 -7.19 5.12
N SER A 446 -14.26 -6.00 5.64
CA SER A 446 -14.59 -4.73 4.99
C SER A 446 -13.32 -4.07 4.46
N ARG A 447 -13.47 -3.26 3.40
CA ARG A 447 -12.38 -2.44 2.87
C ARG A 447 -11.81 -1.58 4.01
N GLY A 448 -10.52 -1.76 4.32
CA GLY A 448 -9.81 -1.03 5.37
C GLY A 448 -9.96 -1.55 6.81
N ALA A 449 -10.70 -2.64 7.07
CA ALA A 449 -10.78 -3.19 8.43
C ALA A 449 -9.46 -3.86 8.88
N SER A 450 -9.20 -3.75 10.19
CA SER A 450 -7.95 -4.10 10.84
C SER A 450 -7.79 -5.60 11.13
N VAL A 451 -6.56 -5.96 11.50
CA VAL A 451 -6.12 -7.21 12.16
C VAL A 451 -7.09 -7.73 13.23
N ASP A 452 -7.89 -6.85 13.86
CA ASP A 452 -8.85 -7.20 14.91
C ASP A 452 -9.96 -8.17 14.44
N ILE A 453 -10.35 -8.14 13.15
CA ILE A 453 -11.36 -9.09 12.64
C ILE A 453 -10.83 -10.53 12.71
N TRP A 454 -9.56 -10.74 12.36
CA TRP A 454 -8.94 -12.06 12.39
C TRP A 454 -8.86 -12.60 13.81
N ASP A 455 -8.40 -11.79 14.77
CA ASP A 455 -8.29 -12.20 16.17
C ASP A 455 -9.65 -12.59 16.76
N ARG A 456 -10.70 -11.81 16.45
CA ARG A 456 -12.07 -12.10 16.87
C ARG A 456 -12.61 -13.37 16.21
N PHE A 457 -12.39 -13.54 14.91
CA PHE A 457 -12.75 -14.77 14.21
C PHE A 457 -12.02 -15.98 14.79
N ALA A 458 -10.70 -15.88 15.03
CA ALA A 458 -9.88 -16.97 15.55
C ALA A 458 -10.31 -17.39 16.97
N ALA A 459 -10.71 -16.42 17.81
CA ALA A 459 -11.28 -16.69 19.12
C ALA A 459 -12.65 -17.39 19.01
N ALA A 460 -13.55 -16.86 18.18
CA ALA A 460 -14.89 -17.42 17.98
C ALA A 460 -14.85 -18.80 17.30
N ALA A 461 -13.90 -19.05 16.41
CA ALA A 461 -13.73 -20.33 15.71
C ALA A 461 -13.39 -21.48 16.67
N ARG A 462 -12.80 -21.19 17.84
CA ARG A 462 -12.42 -22.20 18.85
C ARG A 462 -13.50 -22.47 19.90
N ILE A 463 -14.60 -21.71 19.89
CA ILE A 463 -15.61 -21.71 20.95
C ILE A 463 -17.00 -21.96 20.35
N GLY A 464 -17.87 -22.64 21.09
CA GLY A 464 -19.27 -22.84 20.70
C GLY A 464 -19.43 -23.64 19.41
N ASP A 465 -20.37 -23.24 18.55
CA ASP A 465 -20.61 -23.86 17.25
C ASP A 465 -19.57 -23.42 16.19
N GLY A 466 -18.64 -22.52 16.54
CA GLY A 466 -17.58 -21.99 15.68
C GLY A 466 -17.97 -20.73 14.91
N ALA A 467 -17.20 -20.37 13.89
CA ALA A 467 -17.33 -19.10 13.18
C ALA A 467 -17.14 -19.25 11.66
N ILE A 468 -17.66 -18.29 10.90
CA ILE A 468 -17.43 -18.15 9.46
C ILE A 468 -16.81 -16.77 9.19
N LEU A 469 -15.76 -16.74 8.37
CA LEU A 469 -15.18 -15.51 7.85
C LEU A 469 -15.42 -15.42 6.34
N PHE A 470 -16.09 -14.36 5.91
CA PHE A 470 -16.15 -13.97 4.50
C PHE A 470 -15.05 -12.97 4.21
N ALA A 471 -14.09 -13.37 3.38
CA ALA A 471 -12.92 -12.60 2.98
C ALA A 471 -12.88 -12.42 1.47
N VAL A 472 -12.04 -11.52 0.98
CA VAL A 472 -11.83 -11.30 -0.47
C VAL A 472 -10.46 -11.85 -0.87
N ALA A 473 -10.42 -12.61 -1.97
CA ALA A 473 -9.16 -13.06 -2.55
C ALA A 473 -8.37 -11.85 -3.07
N GLY A 474 -7.12 -11.69 -2.62
CA GLY A 474 -6.31 -10.50 -2.85
C GLY A 474 -6.63 -9.33 -1.90
N GLY A 475 -7.47 -9.54 -0.88
CA GLY A 475 -7.63 -8.63 0.25
C GLY A 475 -6.63 -8.93 1.38
N LYS A 476 -6.52 -8.02 2.37
CA LYS A 476 -5.53 -8.09 3.47
C LYS A 476 -5.43 -9.47 4.12
N LEU A 477 -6.59 -10.02 4.51
CA LEU A 477 -6.67 -11.29 5.25
C LEU A 477 -6.28 -12.51 4.41
N SER A 478 -6.21 -12.39 3.08
CA SER A 478 -5.80 -13.48 2.19
C SER A 478 -4.29 -13.56 1.96
N GLU A 479 -3.55 -12.49 2.28
CA GLU A 479 -2.12 -12.37 2.00
C GLU A 479 -1.23 -12.73 3.21
N GLY A 480 -1.83 -12.96 4.37
CA GLY A 480 -1.15 -13.45 5.58
C GLY A 480 -0.72 -12.39 6.59
N ASP A 481 -1.31 -11.19 6.53
CA ASP A 481 -1.06 -10.08 7.46
C ASP A 481 -1.87 -10.15 8.76
#